data_AF-A0AAF0DAH1-F1
#
_entry.id   AF-A0AAF0DAH1-F1
#
_cell.length_a   1.000
_cell.length_b   1.000
_cell.length_c   1.000
_cell.angle_alpha   90.00
_cell.angle_beta   90.00
_cell.angle_gamma   90.00
#
_symmetry.space_group_name_H-M   'P 1'
#
loop_
_entity.id
_entity.type
_entity.pdbx_description
1 polymer ?
#
loop_
_entity_poly.entity_id
_entity_poly.type
_entity_poly.pdbx_seq_one_letter_code
_entity_poly.pdbx_strand_id
1 'polypeptide(L)'
;MHLNGLYSILRHRKTIQNQTPVASELIATIGFLDLPSHIVGRQTPTLNIWRDYCRGRSGTEPASGMPYNLLDIFSLIAEPDAEWHFWSWNTKDLDTTSVNYMLWDVTRLAGIIVAREYRRCSSGHIGPCDHASGGMFSSPSTEELVERIFSQLERLYQLSADVVRSTVNLLLFPAFTVGAQHSILSLKQKAFLEDFWTVFFFEDDTGSPHLQMPLKILRELWVNPCRRSADQIAQDWEVEVGLF
;
A
#
# COMPACT_ATOMS: atom_id res chain seq x y z
N MET A 1 -7.54 -17.05 1.12
CA MET A 1 -8.61 -16.82 0.11
C MET A 1 -7.92 -16.57 -1.22
N HIS A 2 -8.22 -17.33 -2.29
CA HIS A 2 -7.47 -17.22 -3.55
C HIS A 2 -8.16 -16.23 -4.51
N LEU A 3 -7.60 -15.02 -4.69
CA LEU A 3 -8.19 -13.94 -5.50
C LEU A 3 -8.50 -14.39 -6.94
N ASN A 4 -7.62 -15.19 -7.55
CA ASN A 4 -7.86 -15.77 -8.88
C ASN A 4 -9.10 -16.68 -8.93
N GLY A 5 -9.39 -17.39 -7.84
CA GLY A 5 -10.59 -18.22 -7.72
C GLY A 5 -11.86 -17.38 -7.67
N LEU A 6 -11.85 -16.32 -6.86
CA LEU A 6 -12.97 -15.37 -6.78
C LEU A 6 -13.21 -14.66 -8.10
N TYR A 7 -12.16 -14.15 -8.74
CA TYR A 7 -12.27 -13.49 -10.04
C TYR A 7 -12.84 -14.43 -11.12
N SER A 8 -12.41 -15.69 -11.14
CA SER A 8 -12.96 -16.70 -12.06
C SER A 8 -14.46 -16.92 -11.86
N ILE A 9 -14.93 -16.96 -10.61
CA ILE A 9 -16.35 -17.07 -10.27
C ILE A 9 -17.13 -15.84 -10.73
N LEU A 10 -16.60 -14.63 -10.50
CA LEU A 10 -17.22 -13.37 -10.92
C LEU A 10 -17.36 -13.27 -12.44
N ARG A 11 -16.32 -13.69 -13.17
CA ARG A 11 -16.34 -13.74 -14.64
C ARG A 11 -17.38 -14.74 -15.13
N HIS A 12 -17.42 -15.94 -14.53
CA HIS A 12 -18.37 -16.99 -14.92
C HIS A 12 -19.82 -16.59 -14.66
N ARG A 13 -20.09 -15.89 -13.55
CA ARG A 13 -21.43 -15.39 -13.21
C ARG A 13 -21.84 -14.12 -13.96
N LYS A 14 -21.04 -13.65 -14.92
CA LYS A 14 -21.23 -12.38 -15.64
C LYS A 14 -21.39 -11.18 -14.70
N THR A 15 -20.89 -11.26 -13.47
CA THR A 15 -21.00 -10.19 -12.46
C THR A 15 -20.25 -8.94 -12.92
N ILE A 16 -19.16 -9.12 -13.66
CA ILE A 16 -18.40 -8.02 -14.30
C ILE A 16 -19.23 -7.29 -15.37
N GLN A 17 -20.15 -8.00 -16.04
CA GLN A 17 -21.02 -7.45 -17.09
C GLN A 17 -22.31 -6.87 -16.50
N ASN A 18 -22.80 -7.47 -15.41
CA ASN A 18 -23.99 -7.04 -14.70
C ASN A 18 -23.61 -5.94 -13.69
N GLN A 19 -23.65 -4.67 -14.14
CA GLN A 19 -23.32 -3.47 -13.35
C GLN A 19 -24.35 -3.16 -12.23
N THR A 20 -24.79 -4.17 -11.47
CA THR A 20 -25.61 -3.89 -10.28
C THR A 20 -24.76 -3.20 -9.20
N PRO A 21 -25.36 -2.42 -8.29
CA PRO A 21 -24.61 -1.77 -7.21
C PRO A 21 -23.79 -2.75 -6.38
N VAL A 22 -24.38 -3.90 -6.02
CA VAL A 22 -23.71 -4.97 -5.24
C VAL A 22 -22.54 -5.59 -6.02
N ALA A 23 -22.71 -5.83 -7.33
CA ALA A 23 -21.63 -6.33 -8.17
C ALA A 23 -20.48 -5.32 -8.25
N SER A 24 -20.81 -4.03 -8.40
CA SER A 24 -19.85 -2.93 -8.48
C SER A 24 -19.05 -2.75 -7.19
N GLU A 25 -19.67 -2.96 -6.03
CA GLU A 25 -19.04 -2.93 -4.71
C GLU A 25 -18.11 -4.14 -4.53
N LEU A 26 -18.58 -5.36 -4.82
CA LEU A 26 -17.75 -6.57 -4.75
C LEU A 26 -16.52 -6.50 -5.65
N ILE A 27 -16.69 -5.97 -6.88
CA ILE A 27 -15.58 -5.76 -7.82
C ILE A 27 -14.59 -4.73 -7.27
N ALA A 28 -15.07 -3.65 -6.63
CA ALA A 28 -14.21 -2.67 -5.99
C ALA A 28 -13.41 -3.28 -4.83
N THR A 29 -14.05 -4.00 -3.92
CA THR A 29 -13.35 -4.67 -2.80
C THR A 29 -12.29 -5.64 -3.30
N ILE A 30 -12.61 -6.49 -4.28
CA ILE A 30 -11.65 -7.45 -4.83
C ILE A 30 -10.55 -6.73 -5.63
N GLY A 31 -10.89 -5.66 -6.34
CA GLY A 31 -9.92 -4.84 -7.06
C GLY A 31 -8.94 -4.13 -6.13
N PHE A 32 -9.40 -3.68 -4.97
CA PHE A 32 -8.58 -3.06 -3.94
C PHE A 32 -7.57 -4.08 -3.39
N LEU A 33 -8.03 -5.28 -3.04
CA LEU A 33 -7.17 -6.36 -2.57
C LEU A 33 -6.18 -6.87 -3.62
N ASP A 34 -6.50 -6.72 -4.91
CA ASP A 34 -5.63 -7.11 -6.02
C ASP A 34 -4.60 -6.03 -6.41
N LEU A 35 -4.59 -4.85 -5.79
CA LEU A 35 -3.63 -3.79 -6.16
C LEU A 35 -2.16 -4.27 -6.05
N PRO A 36 -1.28 -3.91 -7.02
CA PRO A 36 0.09 -4.44 -7.07
C PRO A 36 0.92 -4.18 -5.81
N SER A 37 0.71 -3.05 -5.14
CA SER A 37 1.44 -2.67 -3.92
C SER A 37 0.86 -3.21 -2.63
N HIS A 38 -0.34 -3.78 -2.67
CA HIS A 38 -1.09 -4.17 -1.47
C HIS A 38 -0.75 -5.59 -1.02
N ILE A 39 0.06 -6.33 -1.80
CA ILE A 39 0.47 -7.70 -1.48
C ILE A 39 1.99 -7.81 -1.51
N VAL A 40 2.56 -8.30 -0.41
CA VAL A 40 3.98 -8.69 -0.32
C VAL A 40 4.11 -10.17 -0.61
N GLY A 41 5.14 -10.55 -1.35
CA GLY A 41 5.43 -11.95 -1.65
C GLY A 41 4.49 -12.56 -2.68
N ARG A 42 3.85 -11.72 -3.50
CA ARG A 42 2.90 -12.15 -4.52
C ARG A 42 3.50 -13.24 -5.42
N GLN A 43 2.79 -14.35 -5.53
CA GLN A 43 3.12 -15.55 -6.31
C GLN A 43 2.37 -15.58 -7.64
N THR A 44 1.22 -14.92 -7.70
CA THR A 44 0.36 -14.88 -8.90
C THR A 44 0.35 -13.49 -9.54
N PRO A 45 0.35 -13.36 -10.88
CA PRO A 45 0.28 -12.05 -11.53
C PRO A 45 -0.93 -11.24 -11.08
N THR A 46 -0.77 -9.92 -10.99
CA THR A 46 -1.88 -9.01 -10.71
C THR A 46 -2.95 -9.09 -11.78
N LEU A 47 -4.21 -9.23 -11.36
CA LEU A 47 -5.35 -9.31 -12.27
C LEU A 47 -5.76 -7.95 -12.83
N ASN A 48 -5.27 -6.85 -12.22
CA ASN A 48 -5.52 -5.47 -12.60
C ASN A 48 -7.00 -5.09 -12.55
N ILE A 49 -7.76 -5.72 -11.64
CA ILE A 49 -9.22 -5.55 -11.56
C ILE A 49 -9.58 -4.08 -11.31
N TRP A 50 -8.86 -3.39 -10.42
CA TRP A 50 -9.12 -1.98 -10.15
C TRP A 50 -8.92 -1.12 -11.40
N ARG A 51 -7.77 -1.30 -12.07
CA ARG A 51 -7.39 -0.56 -13.27
C ARG A 51 -8.44 -0.70 -14.37
N ASP A 52 -8.95 -1.91 -14.53
CA ASP A 52 -9.81 -2.26 -15.67
C ASP A 52 -11.30 -2.00 -15.40
N TYR A 53 -11.76 -1.98 -14.14
CA TYR A 53 -13.19 -1.93 -13.80
C TYR A 53 -13.62 -0.93 -12.71
N CYS A 54 -12.69 -0.36 -11.93
CA CYS A 54 -13.04 0.44 -10.74
C CYS A 54 -12.75 1.94 -10.88
N ARG A 55 -11.87 2.33 -11.80
CA ARG A 55 -11.40 3.72 -11.93
C ARG A 55 -12.49 4.74 -12.27
N GLY A 56 -12.25 5.99 -11.91
CA GLY A 56 -13.11 7.13 -12.25
C GLY A 56 -14.31 7.33 -11.32
N ARG A 57 -14.30 6.70 -10.13
CA ARG A 57 -15.32 6.88 -9.10
C ARG A 57 -14.96 8.06 -8.18
N SER A 58 -15.99 8.68 -7.59
CA SER A 58 -15.85 9.78 -6.62
C SER A 58 -16.10 9.30 -5.20
N GLY A 59 -15.57 10.02 -4.22
CA GLY A 59 -15.72 9.70 -2.79
C GLY A 59 -14.70 8.67 -2.30
N THR A 60 -15.08 7.90 -1.29
CA THR A 60 -14.25 6.88 -0.65
C THR A 60 -14.77 5.48 -0.94
N GLU A 61 -13.86 4.52 -1.14
CA GLU A 61 -14.18 3.11 -1.23
C GLU A 61 -14.66 2.60 0.13
N PRO A 62 -15.89 2.04 0.23
CA PRO A 62 -16.51 1.75 1.52
C PRO A 62 -15.77 0.75 2.41
N ALA A 63 -15.09 -0.25 1.83
CA ALA A 63 -14.45 -1.31 2.62
C ALA A 63 -13.15 -0.85 3.29
N SER A 64 -12.35 -0.05 2.58
CA SER A 64 -11.06 0.47 3.04
C SER A 64 -11.16 1.86 3.67
N GLY A 65 -12.14 2.67 3.28
CA GLY A 65 -12.19 4.09 3.61
C GLY A 65 -11.18 4.94 2.82
N MET A 66 -10.53 4.36 1.79
CA MET A 66 -9.57 5.08 0.94
C MET A 66 -10.28 5.87 -0.17
N PRO A 67 -9.75 7.04 -0.57
CA PRO A 67 -10.30 7.79 -1.69
C PRO A 67 -10.17 7.03 -3.01
N TYR A 68 -11.25 6.95 -3.78
CA TYR A 68 -11.22 6.29 -5.09
C TYR A 68 -10.14 6.88 -6.00
N ASN A 69 -9.98 8.21 -5.99
CA ASN A 69 -8.96 8.90 -6.80
C ASN A 69 -7.52 8.60 -6.36
N LEU A 70 -7.29 8.14 -5.12
CA LEU A 70 -5.98 7.69 -4.64
C LEU A 70 -5.73 6.23 -5.06
N LEU A 71 -6.76 5.38 -4.94
CA LEU A 71 -6.71 3.98 -5.39
C LEU A 71 -6.52 3.88 -6.91
N ASP A 72 -7.07 4.82 -7.67
CA ASP A 72 -6.82 4.94 -9.11
C ASP A 72 -5.34 5.13 -9.42
N ILE A 73 -4.63 5.92 -8.60
CA ILE A 73 -3.18 6.11 -8.73
C ILE A 73 -2.44 4.83 -8.37
N PHE A 74 -2.82 4.16 -7.27
CA PHE A 74 -2.25 2.86 -6.89
C PHE A 74 -2.43 1.79 -7.97
N SER A 75 -3.54 1.81 -8.71
CA SER A 75 -3.80 0.85 -9.81
C SER A 75 -2.84 1.01 -11.00
N LEU A 76 -2.15 2.15 -11.06
CA LEU A 76 -1.14 2.49 -12.07
C LEU A 76 0.27 2.55 -11.49
N ILE A 77 0.51 1.97 -10.31
CA ILE A 77 1.77 2.18 -9.57
C ILE A 77 3.04 1.71 -10.31
N ALA A 78 2.90 0.80 -11.26
CA ALA A 78 4.00 0.30 -12.09
C ALA A 78 4.32 1.21 -13.30
N GLU A 79 3.48 2.21 -13.59
CA GLU A 79 3.68 3.13 -14.71
C GLU A 79 4.81 4.15 -14.42
N PRO A 80 5.57 4.61 -15.43
CA PRO A 80 6.72 5.48 -15.21
C PRO A 80 6.42 6.81 -14.49
N ASP A 81 5.21 7.33 -14.66
CA ASP A 81 4.71 8.60 -14.13
C ASP A 81 3.89 8.46 -12.83
N ALA A 82 3.77 7.25 -12.27
CA ALA A 82 3.00 7.00 -11.05
C ALA A 82 3.38 7.92 -9.88
N GLU A 83 4.67 8.17 -9.69
CA GLU A 83 5.17 9.11 -8.66
C GLU A 83 4.59 10.52 -8.84
N TRP A 84 4.54 11.04 -10.07
CA TRP A 84 4.00 12.37 -10.34
C TRP A 84 2.50 12.46 -10.01
N HIS A 85 1.75 11.38 -10.29
CA HIS A 85 0.34 11.30 -9.91
C HIS A 85 0.14 11.34 -8.40
N PHE A 86 0.96 10.64 -7.61
CA PHE A 86 0.90 10.73 -6.14
C PHE A 86 1.24 12.12 -5.61
N TRP A 87 2.15 12.86 -6.25
CA TRP A 87 2.44 14.25 -5.89
C TRP A 87 1.31 15.22 -6.23
N SER A 88 0.58 14.94 -7.31
CA SER A 88 -0.52 15.77 -7.79
C SER A 88 -1.87 15.44 -7.14
N TRP A 89 -1.92 14.38 -6.33
CA TRP A 89 -3.13 13.95 -5.63
C TRP A 89 -3.63 15.02 -4.65
N ASN A 90 -4.95 15.15 -4.57
CA ASN A 90 -5.62 16.10 -3.68
C ASN A 90 -7.02 15.59 -3.29
N THR A 91 -7.58 16.21 -2.25
CA THR A 91 -8.86 15.85 -1.63
C THR A 91 -9.98 16.84 -1.93
N LYS A 92 -9.88 17.62 -3.03
CA LYS A 92 -10.78 18.76 -3.30
C LYS A 92 -12.28 18.43 -3.25
N ASP A 93 -12.65 17.20 -3.59
CA ASP A 93 -14.05 16.74 -3.66
C ASP A 93 -14.42 15.77 -2.52
N LEU A 94 -13.63 15.71 -1.44
CA LEU A 94 -13.82 14.76 -0.34
C LEU A 94 -14.12 15.49 0.97
N ASP A 95 -15.17 15.06 1.65
CA ASP A 95 -15.38 15.44 3.05
C ASP A 95 -14.33 14.73 3.92
N THR A 96 -13.44 15.50 4.52
CA THR A 96 -12.20 14.98 5.10
C THR A 96 -12.00 15.49 6.52
N THR A 97 -11.98 14.57 7.49
CA THR A 97 -11.52 14.87 8.85
C THR A 97 -9.98 14.93 8.89
N SER A 98 -9.40 15.62 9.88
CA SER A 98 -7.94 15.68 10.04
C SER A 98 -7.31 14.29 10.15
N VAL A 99 -7.98 13.33 10.80
CA VAL A 99 -7.49 11.95 10.95
C VAL A 99 -7.53 11.20 9.61
N ASN A 100 -8.63 11.30 8.86
CA ASN A 100 -8.73 10.66 7.54
C ASN A 100 -7.69 11.21 6.58
N TYR A 101 -7.46 12.53 6.59
CA TYR A 101 -6.40 13.14 5.79
C TYR A 101 -5.02 12.56 6.12
N MET A 102 -4.68 12.45 7.41
CA MET A 102 -3.39 11.87 7.84
C MET A 102 -3.24 10.41 7.39
N LEU A 103 -4.29 9.60 7.50
CA LEU A 103 -4.30 8.21 7.04
C LEU A 103 -4.09 8.09 5.52
N TRP A 104 -4.75 8.95 4.75
CA TRP A 104 -4.61 8.95 3.29
C TRP A 104 -3.26 9.51 2.85
N ASP A 105 -2.77 10.56 3.50
CA ASP A 105 -1.49 11.18 3.17
C ASP A 105 -0.32 10.25 3.48
N VAL A 106 -0.32 9.58 4.64
CA VAL A 106 0.72 8.59 4.96
C VAL A 106 0.73 7.43 3.97
N THR A 107 -0.45 6.97 3.55
CA THR A 107 -0.60 5.94 2.52
C THR A 107 -0.09 6.42 1.16
N ARG A 108 -0.42 7.65 0.76
CA ARG A 108 0.08 8.28 -0.47
C ARG A 108 1.59 8.42 -0.47
N LEU A 109 2.19 8.87 0.64
CA LEU A 109 3.64 9.00 0.78
C LEU A 109 4.34 7.64 0.65
N ALA A 110 3.77 6.59 1.24
CA ALA A 110 4.25 5.23 1.05
C ALA A 110 4.12 4.78 -0.43
N GLY A 111 3.04 5.14 -1.10
CA GLY A 111 2.86 4.91 -2.54
C GLY A 111 3.97 5.53 -3.40
N ILE A 112 4.49 6.71 -3.03
CA ILE A 112 5.64 7.34 -3.71
C ILE A 112 6.91 6.49 -3.55
N ILE A 113 7.17 5.97 -2.34
CA ILE A 113 8.33 5.10 -2.09
C ILE A 113 8.23 3.84 -2.98
N VAL A 114 7.07 3.20 -3.01
CA VAL A 114 6.84 2.00 -3.83
C VAL A 114 6.95 2.30 -5.33
N ALA A 115 6.39 3.40 -5.83
CA ALA A 115 6.52 3.81 -7.24
C ALA A 115 7.98 3.99 -7.66
N ARG A 116 8.82 4.54 -6.77
CA ARG A 116 10.27 4.66 -7.01
C ARG A 116 10.95 3.29 -7.11
N GLU A 117 10.53 2.32 -6.30
CA GLU A 117 11.06 0.96 -6.36
C GLU A 117 10.68 0.26 -7.66
N TYR A 118 9.43 0.37 -8.11
CA TYR A 118 8.99 -0.12 -9.42
C TYR A 118 9.84 0.47 -10.56
N ARG A 119 10.09 1.79 -10.53
CA ARG A 119 10.95 2.45 -11.53
C ARG A 119 12.37 1.88 -11.50
N ARG A 120 12.97 1.71 -10.33
CA ARG A 120 14.34 1.15 -10.20
C ARG A 120 14.43 -0.27 -10.77
N CYS A 121 13.44 -1.12 -10.49
CA CYS A 121 13.39 -2.48 -11.01
C CYS A 121 13.25 -2.50 -12.54
N SER A 122 12.38 -1.66 -13.10
CA SER A 122 12.17 -1.56 -14.56
C SER A 122 13.37 -0.96 -15.31
N SER A 123 14.06 0.02 -14.72
CA SER A 123 15.28 0.62 -15.29
C SER A 123 16.47 -0.34 -15.35
N GLY A 124 16.45 -1.46 -14.62
CA GLY A 124 17.50 -2.50 -14.69
C GLY A 124 17.50 -3.32 -15.99
N HIS A 125 16.51 -3.14 -16.87
CA HIS A 125 16.36 -3.91 -18.11
C HIS A 125 16.39 -3.07 -19.40
N ILE A 126 16.58 -1.76 -19.31
CA ILE A 126 16.61 -0.89 -20.49
C ILE A 126 17.86 -0.02 -20.39
N GLY A 127 18.70 -0.06 -21.44
CA GLY A 127 19.82 0.86 -21.62
C GLY A 127 19.38 2.34 -21.60
N PRO A 128 20.31 3.30 -21.68
CA PRO A 128 19.99 4.71 -21.43
C PRO A 128 19.03 5.22 -22.51
N CYS A 129 17.74 5.26 -22.19
CA CYS A 129 16.74 5.96 -22.96
C CYS A 129 16.56 7.34 -22.32
N ASP A 130 17.32 8.30 -22.85
CA ASP A 130 17.10 9.72 -22.67
C ASP A 130 15.68 10.08 -23.14
N HIS A 131 14.77 10.27 -22.18
CA HIS A 131 13.62 11.15 -22.36
C HIS A 131 13.59 12.15 -21.22
N ALA A 132 14.35 13.23 -21.41
CA ALA A 132 14.10 14.49 -20.75
C ALA A 132 12.67 14.95 -21.06
N SER A 133 11.84 15.17 -20.04
CA SER A 133 10.66 16.03 -20.10
C SER A 133 10.19 16.42 -18.69
N GLY A 134 10.39 17.70 -18.32
CA GLY A 134 9.43 18.42 -17.49
C GLY A 134 9.83 18.74 -16.04
N GLY A 135 10.64 19.80 -15.88
CA GLY A 135 10.59 20.63 -14.68
C GLY A 135 11.54 20.25 -13.55
N MET A 136 12.28 21.26 -13.10
CA MET A 136 13.21 21.31 -11.98
C MET A 136 12.49 21.13 -10.63
N PHE A 137 11.71 20.05 -10.47
CA PHE A 137 11.12 19.67 -9.19
C PHE A 137 12.11 18.71 -8.52
N SER A 138 12.90 19.22 -7.57
CA SER A 138 13.64 18.36 -6.66
C SER A 138 12.63 17.69 -5.73
N SER A 139 12.06 16.56 -6.16
CA SER A 139 11.18 15.77 -5.31
C SER A 139 11.94 15.34 -4.05
N PRO A 140 11.31 15.36 -2.86
CA PRO A 140 11.92 14.92 -1.61
C PRO A 140 12.59 13.54 -1.71
N SER A 141 13.71 13.32 -1.01
CA SER A 141 14.41 12.03 -1.05
C SER A 141 13.59 10.92 -0.37
N THR A 142 13.96 9.64 -0.54
CA THR A 142 13.25 8.55 0.15
C THR A 142 13.41 8.65 1.67
N GLU A 143 14.57 9.10 2.14
CA GLU A 143 14.84 9.38 3.55
C GLU A 143 13.89 10.46 4.09
N GLU A 144 13.72 11.57 3.37
CA GLU A 144 12.79 12.63 3.76
C GLU A 144 11.33 12.16 3.79
N LEU A 145 10.94 11.27 2.87
CA LEU A 145 9.61 10.65 2.88
C LEU A 145 9.42 9.73 4.08
N VAL A 146 10.43 8.92 4.42
CA VAL A 146 10.42 8.05 5.59
C VAL A 146 10.25 8.87 6.86
N GLU A 147 11.03 9.94 7.05
CA GLU A 147 10.91 10.82 8.22
C GLU A 147 9.53 11.48 8.33
N ARG A 148 8.95 11.91 7.19
CA ARG A 148 7.59 12.46 7.15
C ARG A 148 6.54 11.42 7.53
N ILE A 149 6.68 10.18 7.06
CA ILE A 149 5.77 9.08 7.41
C ILE A 149 5.89 8.77 8.90
N PHE A 150 7.09 8.61 9.45
CA PHE A 150 7.29 8.37 10.88
C PHE A 150 6.65 9.47 11.74
N SER A 151 6.89 10.73 11.40
CA SER A 151 6.30 11.87 12.11
C SER A 151 4.76 11.81 12.14
N GLN A 152 4.13 11.31 11.07
CA GLN A 152 2.68 11.12 11.02
C GLN A 152 2.23 9.86 11.78
N LEU A 153 2.96 8.75 11.69
CA LEU A 153 2.68 7.54 12.45
C LEU A 153 2.78 7.79 13.96
N GLU A 154 3.77 8.56 14.43
CA GLU A 154 3.91 8.96 15.83
C GLU A 154 2.71 9.78 16.31
N ARG A 155 2.23 10.71 15.48
CA ARG A 155 1.01 11.48 15.77
C ARG A 155 -0.23 10.59 15.86
N LEU A 156 -0.39 9.67 14.91
CA LEU A 156 -1.51 8.72 14.89
C LEU A 156 -1.45 7.75 16.08
N TYR A 157 -0.25 7.34 16.48
CA TYR A 157 -0.03 6.54 17.69
C TYR A 157 -0.49 7.26 18.96
N GLN A 158 -0.22 8.56 19.07
CA GLN A 158 -0.72 9.39 20.18
C GLN A 158 -2.24 9.57 20.16
N LEU A 159 -2.86 9.52 18.98
CA LEU A 159 -4.31 9.62 18.77
C LEU A 159 -5.00 8.25 18.70
N SER A 160 -4.33 7.17 19.11
CA SER A 160 -4.82 5.79 18.92
C SER A 160 -6.23 5.52 19.46
N ALA A 161 -6.65 6.22 20.52
CA ALA A 161 -8.01 6.13 21.06
C ALA A 161 -9.09 6.70 20.11
N ASP A 162 -8.72 7.64 19.24
CA ASP A 162 -9.60 8.34 18.30
C ASP A 162 -9.58 7.71 16.89
N VAL A 163 -8.65 6.78 16.63
CA VAL A 163 -8.58 6.05 15.37
C VAL A 163 -9.61 4.93 15.38
N VAL A 164 -10.60 5.02 14.48
CA VAL A 164 -11.62 3.98 14.34
C VAL A 164 -10.94 2.66 13.96
N ARG A 165 -11.23 1.58 14.68
CA ARG A 165 -10.62 0.26 14.46
C ARG A 165 -10.72 -0.21 12.99
N SER A 166 -11.78 0.17 12.28
CA SER A 166 -11.98 -0.14 10.86
C SER A 166 -11.00 0.55 9.91
N THR A 167 -10.32 1.63 10.33
CA THR A 167 -9.35 2.36 9.49
C THR A 167 -7.90 2.09 9.91
N VAL A 168 -7.67 1.33 10.99
CA VAL A 168 -6.34 0.95 11.46
C VAL A 168 -5.59 0.11 10.42
N ASN A 169 -6.29 -0.72 9.63
CA ASN A 169 -5.68 -1.49 8.55
C ASN A 169 -4.98 -0.62 7.50
N LEU A 170 -5.42 0.63 7.31
CA LEU A 170 -4.76 1.57 6.39
C LEU A 170 -3.33 1.93 6.83
N LEU A 171 -2.99 1.70 8.10
CA LEU A 171 -1.67 1.96 8.65
C LEU A 171 -0.68 0.84 8.34
N LEU A 172 -1.17 -0.34 7.95
CA LEU A 172 -0.33 -1.53 7.77
C LEU A 172 0.62 -1.34 6.57
N PHE A 173 0.09 -0.95 5.42
CA PHE A 173 0.87 -0.63 4.23
C PHE A 173 1.95 0.45 4.44
N PRO A 174 1.63 1.65 4.96
CA PRO A 174 2.65 2.68 5.18
C PRO A 174 3.69 2.28 6.22
N ALA A 175 3.27 1.65 7.34
CA ALA A 175 4.21 1.17 8.36
C ALA A 175 5.15 0.08 7.80
N PHE A 176 4.60 -0.83 6.99
CA PHE A 176 5.39 -1.84 6.30
C PHE A 176 6.38 -1.23 5.30
N THR A 177 5.91 -0.30 4.48
CA THR A 177 6.70 0.34 3.42
C THR A 177 7.92 1.07 3.99
N VAL A 178 7.76 1.82 5.10
CA VAL A 178 8.91 2.45 5.75
C VAL A 178 9.79 1.44 6.47
N GLY A 179 9.19 0.43 7.10
CA GLY A 179 9.89 -0.71 7.70
C GLY A 179 10.84 -1.42 6.72
N ALA A 180 10.42 -1.52 5.46
CA ALA A 180 11.18 -2.17 4.39
C ALA A 180 12.43 -1.36 3.95
N GLN A 181 12.48 -0.06 4.24
CA GLN A 181 13.64 0.81 3.97
C GLN A 181 14.78 0.60 5.00
N HIS A 182 15.10 -0.66 5.29
CA HIS A 182 15.97 -1.12 6.38
C HIS A 182 17.37 -0.49 6.41
N SER A 183 17.88 -0.04 5.27
CA SER A 183 19.20 0.59 5.10
C SER A 183 19.27 2.03 5.63
N ILE A 184 18.12 2.70 5.76
CA ILE A 184 18.02 4.08 6.25
C ILE A 184 17.41 4.17 7.65
N LEU A 185 16.81 3.09 8.17
CA LEU A 185 16.20 3.08 9.50
C LEU A 185 17.22 3.01 10.64
N SER A 186 17.06 3.92 11.60
CA SER A 186 17.74 3.83 12.90
C SER A 186 17.17 2.70 13.78
N LEU A 187 17.94 2.27 14.79
CA LEU A 187 17.45 1.30 15.79
C LEU A 187 16.21 1.80 16.54
N LYS A 188 16.15 3.11 16.83
CA LYS A 188 14.99 3.73 17.49
C LYS A 188 13.73 3.63 16.62
N GLN A 189 13.85 3.86 15.31
CA GLN A 189 12.74 3.75 14.36
C GLN A 189 12.25 2.30 14.22
N LYS A 190 13.17 1.33 14.20
CA LYS A 190 12.80 -0.10 14.20
C LYS A 190 12.03 -0.47 15.47
N ALA A 191 12.51 -0.05 16.65
CA ALA A 191 11.82 -0.27 17.92
C ALA A 191 10.44 0.40 17.97
N PHE A 192 10.33 1.63 17.45
CA PHE A 192 9.03 2.30 17.34
C PHE A 192 8.04 1.50 16.48
N LEU A 193 8.48 0.95 15.33
CA LEU A 193 7.60 0.15 14.48
C LEU A 193 7.11 -1.12 15.17
N GLU A 194 7.94 -1.75 16.01
CA GLU A 194 7.57 -2.91 16.83
C GLU A 194 6.47 -2.55 17.84
N ASP A 195 6.65 -1.44 18.57
CA ASP A 195 5.67 -0.95 19.54
C ASP A 195 4.38 -0.52 18.84
N PHE A 196 4.50 0.18 17.71
CA PHE A 196 3.38 0.58 16.86
C PHE A 196 2.57 -0.62 16.40
N TRP A 197 3.24 -1.69 15.95
CA TRP A 197 2.57 -2.92 15.53
C TRP A 197 1.80 -3.58 16.66
N THR A 198 2.37 -3.56 17.86
CA THR A 198 1.77 -4.13 19.06
C THR A 198 0.49 -3.38 19.43
N VAL A 199 0.46 -2.06 19.29
CA VAL A 199 -0.72 -1.26 19.63
C VAL A 199 -1.84 -1.40 18.59
N PHE A 200 -1.50 -1.40 17.31
CA PHE A 200 -2.50 -1.30 16.24
C PHE A 200 -2.92 -2.65 15.64
N PHE A 201 -2.05 -3.66 15.68
CA PHE A 201 -2.27 -4.92 14.95
C PHE A 201 -2.19 -6.17 15.84
N PHE A 202 -1.98 -6.00 17.14
CA PHE A 202 -2.03 -7.09 18.10
C PHE A 202 -3.43 -7.15 18.72
N GLU A 203 -4.11 -8.28 18.55
CA GLU A 203 -5.34 -8.58 19.29
C GLU A 203 -5.06 -9.72 20.26
N ASP A 204 -5.45 -9.54 21.51
CA ASP A 204 -5.34 -10.57 22.54
C ASP A 204 -6.18 -11.80 22.18
N ASP A 205 -5.58 -12.98 22.36
CA ASP A 205 -6.12 -14.36 22.35
C ASP A 205 -6.95 -14.87 21.15
N THR A 206 -7.22 -14.07 20.12
CA THR A 206 -7.81 -14.53 18.84
C THR A 206 -7.09 -14.01 17.59
N GLY A 207 -5.97 -13.30 17.80
CA GLY A 207 -5.35 -12.41 16.82
C GLY A 207 -5.11 -13.04 15.45
N SER A 208 -5.60 -12.31 14.44
CA SER A 208 -5.40 -12.56 13.01
C SER A 208 -3.92 -12.76 12.67
N PRO A 209 -3.43 -14.00 12.47
CA PRO A 209 -2.00 -14.27 12.27
C PRO A 209 -1.42 -13.55 11.04
N HIS A 210 -2.29 -13.19 10.10
CA HIS A 210 -1.93 -12.48 8.88
C HIS A 210 -1.43 -11.05 9.14
N LEU A 211 -1.88 -10.36 10.20
CA LEU A 211 -1.41 -9.01 10.54
C LEU A 211 -0.03 -9.00 11.20
N GLN A 212 0.40 -10.15 11.73
CA GLN A 212 1.71 -10.33 12.35
C GLN A 212 2.78 -10.77 11.35
N MET A 213 2.38 -11.35 10.21
CA MET A 213 3.32 -11.80 9.19
C MET A 213 4.17 -10.66 8.59
N PRO A 214 3.63 -9.47 8.26
CA PRO A 214 4.46 -8.41 7.72
C PRO A 214 5.55 -7.97 8.71
N LEU A 215 5.27 -7.91 10.02
CA LEU A 215 6.29 -7.61 11.03
C LEU A 215 7.38 -8.69 11.10
N LYS A 216 7.02 -9.98 10.97
CA LYS A 216 8.01 -11.07 10.90
C LYS A 216 8.93 -10.91 9.71
N ILE A 217 8.39 -10.57 8.54
CA ILE A 217 9.18 -10.30 7.32
C ILE A 217 10.13 -9.12 7.55
N LEU A 218 9.65 -8.03 8.17
CA LEU A 218 10.49 -6.88 8.50
C LEU A 218 11.62 -7.23 9.46
N ARG A 219 11.35 -8.00 10.52
CA ARG A 219 12.36 -8.47 11.47
C ARG A 219 13.47 -9.26 10.77
N GLU A 220 13.11 -10.17 9.88
CA GLU A 220 14.07 -10.92 9.07
C GLU A 220 14.91 -9.98 8.19
N LEU A 221 14.26 -9.03 7.51
CA LEU A 221 14.93 -8.03 6.68
C LEU A 221 15.91 -7.16 7.49
N TRP A 222 15.57 -6.82 8.73
CA TRP A 222 16.40 -6.00 9.61
C TRP A 222 17.62 -6.74 10.16
N VAL A 223 17.52 -8.05 10.38
CA VAL A 223 18.62 -8.90 10.88
C VAL A 223 19.56 -9.28 9.74
N ASN A 224 19.01 -9.62 8.58
CA ASN A 224 19.75 -10.12 7.42
C ASN A 224 19.58 -9.19 6.20
N PRO A 225 20.17 -7.98 6.19
CA PRO A 225 20.02 -7.00 5.10
C PRO A 225 20.73 -7.42 3.79
N CYS A 226 21.14 -8.68 3.65
CA CYS A 226 21.86 -9.21 2.50
C CYS A 226 21.00 -9.18 1.23
N ARG A 227 21.02 -8.08 0.45
CA ARG A 227 20.45 -7.92 -0.92
C ARG A 227 19.05 -8.52 -1.17
N ARG A 228 18.29 -8.86 -0.12
CA ARG A 228 16.96 -9.44 -0.23
C ARG A 228 15.93 -8.36 -0.03
N SER A 229 14.92 -8.32 -0.89
CA SER A 229 13.74 -7.51 -0.68
C SER A 229 12.78 -8.21 0.29
N ALA A 230 11.85 -7.45 0.85
CA ALA A 230 10.78 -8.02 1.66
C ALA A 230 9.92 -9.02 0.85
N ASP A 231 9.69 -8.75 -0.44
CA ASP A 231 9.03 -9.69 -1.35
C ASP A 231 9.77 -11.00 -1.51
N GLN A 232 11.10 -10.98 -1.64
CA GLN A 232 11.90 -12.20 -1.74
C GLN A 232 11.82 -13.02 -0.46
N ILE A 233 11.88 -12.38 0.71
CA ILE A 233 11.72 -13.08 2.00
C ILE A 233 10.34 -13.76 2.06
N ALA A 234 9.28 -13.05 1.71
CA ALA A 234 7.93 -13.60 1.72
C ALA A 234 7.74 -14.74 0.71
N GLN A 235 8.34 -14.61 -0.49
CA GLN A 235 8.32 -15.67 -1.51
C GLN A 235 9.05 -16.92 -1.05
N ASP A 236 10.21 -16.76 -0.41
CA ASP A 236 11.01 -17.87 0.12
C ASP A 236 10.32 -18.56 1.31
N TRP A 237 9.39 -17.88 1.97
CA TRP A 237 8.52 -18.46 3.00
C TRP A 237 7.21 -19.02 2.43
N GLU A 238 7.00 -18.95 1.11
CA GLU A 238 5.77 -19.37 0.43
C GLU A 238 4.49 -18.66 0.97
N VAL A 239 4.61 -17.39 1.36
CA VAL A 239 3.49 -16.59 1.88
C VAL A 239 3.15 -15.41 0.97
N GLU A 240 1.85 -15.16 0.80
CA GLU A 240 1.31 -13.92 0.24
C GLU A 240 0.62 -13.14 1.36
N VAL A 241 1.04 -11.89 1.58
CA VAL A 241 0.58 -11.08 2.71
C VAL A 241 -0.08 -9.80 2.21
N GLY A 242 -1.37 -9.65 2.51
CA GLY A 242 -2.10 -8.40 2.28
C GLY A 242 -1.68 -7.33 3.29
N LEU A 243 -1.49 -6.11 2.81
CA LEU A 243 -1.13 -4.94 3.60
C LEU A 243 -2.32 -4.02 3.90
N PHE A 244 -3.56 -4.53 3.74
CA PHE A 244 -4.83 -3.87 4.00
C PHE A 244 -5.91 -4.88 4.41
#